data_AF-A0A0F9GUD5-F1
#
_entry.id   AF-A0A0F9GUD5-F1
#
_cell.length_a   1.000
_cell.length_b   1.000
_cell.length_c   1.000
_cell.angle_alpha   90.00
_cell.angle_beta   90.00
_cell.angle_gamma   90.00
#
_symmetry.space_group_name_H-M   'P 1'
#
loop_
_entity.id
_entity.type
_entity.pdbx_description
1 polymer ?
#
loop_
_entity_poly.entity_id
_entity_poly.type
_entity_poly.pdbx_seq_one_letter_code
_entity_poly.pdbx_strand_id
1 'polypeptide(L)' 'MNTGKINFKYVYASELKSITMVFTGDVMLGRLVNQTIRIKGFEYPWGDTLPIMKDANLSLINLECVIAKDGKPWDKT' A
#
# COMPACT_ATOMS: atom_id res chain seq x y z
N MET A 1 29.49 12.30 -51.18
CA MET A 1 29.26 12.26 -49.72
C MET A 1 27.83 11.77 -49.50
N ASN A 2 27.68 10.57 -48.94
CA ASN A 2 26.39 9.90 -48.80
C ASN A 2 25.79 10.29 -47.44
N THR A 3 24.80 11.18 -47.41
CA THR A 3 24.12 11.60 -46.18
C THR A 3 23.11 10.52 -45.78
N GLY A 4 23.58 9.54 -45.00
CA GLY A 4 22.70 8.53 -44.41
C GLY A 4 21.63 9.19 -43.55
N LYS A 5 20.38 9.13 -44.00
CA LYS A 5 19.21 9.50 -43.20
C LYS A 5 19.05 8.48 -42.07
N ILE A 6 19.30 8.90 -40.85
CA ILE A 6 18.96 8.13 -39.65
C ILE A 6 17.44 8.21 -39.49
N ASN A 7 16.74 7.10 -39.73
CA ASN A 7 15.31 7.00 -39.46
C ASN A 7 15.10 6.64 -38.00
N PHE A 8 14.70 7.62 -37.19
CA PHE A 8 14.18 7.35 -35.85
C PHE A 8 12.77 6.79 -35.99
N LYS A 9 12.59 5.49 -35.72
CA LYS A 9 11.27 4.91 -35.49
C LYS A 9 10.83 5.32 -34.08
N TYR A 10 9.89 6.25 -33.99
CA TYR A 10 9.11 6.42 -32.76
C TYR A 10 8.25 5.16 -32.61
N VAL A 11 8.59 4.32 -31.64
CA VAL A 11 7.65 3.32 -31.14
C VAL A 11 6.57 4.13 -30.43
N TYR A 12 5.37 4.19 -30.99
CA TYR A 12 4.21 4.68 -30.25
C TYR A 12 4.15 3.85 -28.97
N ALA A 13 4.39 4.49 -27.83
CA ALA A 13 4.15 3.87 -26.54
C ALA A 13 2.65 3.64 -26.46
N SER A 14 2.19 2.46 -26.90
CA SER A 14 0.82 2.01 -26.66
C SER A 14 0.59 2.10 -25.17
N GLU A 15 -0.32 2.99 -24.76
CA GLU A 15 -0.85 3.19 -23.41
C GLU A 15 -0.02 2.59 -22.28
N LEU A 16 1.04 3.29 -21.85
CA LEU A 16 1.72 2.92 -20.62
C LEU A 16 0.71 3.06 -19.47
N LYS A 17 0.17 1.94 -19.00
CA LYS A 17 -0.66 1.92 -17.80
C LYS A 17 0.21 2.30 -16.60
N SER A 18 -0.08 3.47 -16.02
CA SER A 18 0.50 3.86 -14.74
C SER A 18 -0.05 2.94 -13.65
N ILE A 19 0.83 2.42 -12.80
CA ILE A 19 0.46 1.71 -11.58
C ILE A 19 0.70 2.64 -10.40
N THR A 20 -0.32 2.87 -9.59
CA THR A 20 -0.21 3.63 -8.34
C THR A 20 0.01 2.68 -7.17
N MET A 21 0.97 3.03 -6.30
CA MET A 21 1.28 2.25 -5.11
C MET A 21 1.32 3.16 -3.88
N VAL A 22 0.76 2.68 -2.77
CA VAL A 22 0.87 3.32 -1.46
C VAL A 22 1.79 2.48 -0.59
N PHE A 23 2.77 3.14 0.03
CA PHE A 23 3.63 2.57 1.05
C PHE A 23 3.35 3.28 2.37
N THR A 24 3.09 2.52 3.42
CA THR A 24 3.04 3.07 4.78
C THR A 24 4.35 2.81 5.51
N GLY A 25 4.54 3.50 6.63
CA GLY A 25 5.58 3.12 7.59
C GLY A 25 5.17 1.89 8.41
N ASP A 26 5.79 1.76 9.59
CA ASP A 26 5.51 0.72 10.56
C ASP A 26 4.10 0.85 11.13
N VAL A 27 3.30 -0.19 10.96
CA VAL A 27 1.90 -0.24 11.38
C VAL A 27 1.76 -1.19 12.56
N MET A 28 1.46 -0.62 13.72
CA MET A 28 1.10 -1.34 14.93
C MET A 28 -0.42 -1.47 15.04
N LEU A 29 -0.98 -2.64 14.69
CA LEU A 29 -2.41 -2.94 14.92
C LEU A 29 -2.69 -3.61 16.28
N GLY A 30 -1.64 -3.86 17.06
CA GLY A 30 -1.73 -4.34 18.45
C GLY A 30 -1.96 -3.23 19.47
N ARG A 31 -1.64 -3.50 20.74
CA ARG A 31 -1.49 -2.47 21.80
C ARG A 31 -2.68 -1.49 21.95
N LEU A 32 -3.90 -2.02 22.10
CA LEU A 32 -5.21 -1.32 22.16
C LEU A 32 -5.79 -0.91 20.81
N VAL A 33 -5.00 -0.83 19.74
CA VAL A 33 -5.55 -0.63 18.39
C VAL A 33 -6.43 -1.83 18.03
N ASN A 34 -6.01 -3.04 18.37
CA ASN A 34 -6.81 -4.26 18.26
C ASN A 34 -8.16 -4.19 19.00
N GLN A 35 -8.20 -3.58 20.19
CA GLN A 35 -9.44 -3.39 20.94
C GLN A 35 -10.32 -2.32 20.28
N THR A 36 -9.70 -1.25 19.79
CA THR A 36 -10.40 -0.16 19.11
C THR A 36 -11.01 -0.64 17.79
N ILE A 37 -10.30 -1.47 17.02
CA ILE A 37 -10.81 -2.11 15.80
C ILE A 37 -12.05 -2.97 16.11
N ARG A 38 -12.07 -3.70 17.23
CA ARG A 38 -13.24 -4.50 17.64
C ARG A 38 -14.46 -3.65 17.94
N ILE A 39 -14.27 -2.41 18.41
CA ILE A 39 -15.35 -1.50 18.78
C ILE A 39 -15.80 -0.64 17.60
N LYS A 40 -14.85 -0.16 16.79
CA LYS A 40 -15.06 0.89 15.77
C LYS A 40 -14.94 0.40 14.32
N GLY A 41 -14.57 -0.87 14.10
CA GLY A 41 -14.32 -1.42 12.77
C GLY A 41 -12.85 -1.34 12.33
N PHE A 42 -12.51 -2.10 11.30
CA PHE A 42 -11.14 -2.18 10.78
C PHE A 42 -10.74 -0.94 9.97
N GLU A 43 -11.71 -0.14 9.55
CA GLU A 43 -11.53 1.12 8.83
C GLU A 43 -11.00 2.22 9.75
N TYR A 44 -11.28 2.11 11.05
CA TYR A 44 -10.99 3.16 12.03
C TYR A 44 -9.52 3.60 12.11
N PRO A 45 -8.50 2.70 12.11
CA PRO A 45 -7.10 3.12 12.17
C PRO A 45 -6.64 3.91 10.93
N TRP A 46 -7.31 3.73 9.80
CA TRP A 46 -6.95 4.36 8.54
C TRP A 46 -7.59 5.72 8.38
N GLY A 47 -8.82 5.91 8.88
CA GLY A 47 -9.52 7.19 8.86
C GLY A 47 -9.46 7.86 7.48
N ASP A 48 -8.96 9.10 7.44
CA ASP A 48 -8.87 9.93 6.24
C ASP A 48 -7.88 9.41 5.18
N THR A 49 -7.01 8.46 5.54
CA THR A 49 -6.07 7.82 4.60
C THR A 49 -6.69 6.64 3.86
N LEU A 50 -7.80 6.08 4.35
CA LEU A 50 -8.46 4.93 3.74
C LEU A 50 -8.88 5.16 2.28
N PRO A 51 -9.44 6.32 1.89
CA PRO A 51 -9.77 6.58 0.48
C PRO A 51 -8.53 6.54 -0.42
N ILE A 52 -7.39 7.07 0.04
CA ILE A 52 -6.12 7.09 -0.71
C ILE A 52 -5.60 5.66 -0.92
N MET A 53 -5.65 4.83 0.14
CA MET A 53 -5.23 3.42 0.05
C MET A 53 -6.13 2.59 -0.86
N LYS A 54 -7.44 2.91 -0.90
CA LYS A 54 -8.43 2.23 -1.78
C LYS A 54 -8.34 2.66 -3.24
N ASP A 55 -7.91 3.89 -3.52
CA ASP A 55 -7.75 4.41 -4.88
C ASP A 55 -6.48 3.86 -5.57
N ALA A 56 -5.46 3.51 -4.78
CA ALA A 56 -4.23 2.92 -5.30
C ALA A 56 -4.42 1.51 -5.87
N ASN A 57 -3.65 1.14 -6.90
CA ASN A 57 -3.66 -0.22 -7.44
C ASN A 57 -3.08 -1.25 -6.47
N LEU A 58 -2.13 -0.82 -5.61
CA LEU A 58 -1.53 -1.65 -4.58
C LEU A 58 -1.22 -0.83 -3.32
N SER A 59 -1.54 -1.38 -2.16
CA SER A 59 -1.13 -0.83 -0.86
C SER A 59 -0.23 -1.84 -0.15
N LEU A 60 0.97 -1.42 0.22
CA LEU A 60 1.96 -2.20 0.96
C LEU A 60 2.16 -1.57 2.34
N ILE A 61 1.97 -2.38 3.38
CA ILE A 61 2.11 -1.95 4.77
C ILE A 61 3.21 -2.74 5.45
N ASN A 62 4.10 -2.05 6.19
CA ASN A 62 5.03 -2.74 7.07
C ASN A 62 4.31 -3.04 8.39
N LEU A 63 3.98 -4.31 8.65
CA LEU A 63 3.23 -4.68 9.84
C LEU A 63 4.17 -5.00 10.99
N GLU A 64 4.15 -4.18 12.04
CA GLU A 64 5.02 -4.33 13.23
C GLU A 64 4.34 -5.14 14.34
N CYS A 65 3.31 -5.92 14.00
CA CYS A 65 2.62 -6.78 14.95
C CYS A 65 2.17 -8.09 14.31
N VAL A 66 2.04 -9.15 15.11
CA VAL A 66 1.52 -10.43 14.64
C VAL A 66 0.00 -10.36 14.46
N ILE A 67 -0.48 -10.82 13.30
CA ILE A 67 -1.90 -11.15 13.07
C ILE A 67 -1.98 -12.68 12.95
N ALA A 68 -2.58 -13.31 13.95
CA ALA A 68 -2.76 -14.76 14.00
C ALA A 68 -4.13 -15.11 14.58
N LYS A 69 -4.63 -16.31 14.25
CA LYS A 69 -5.85 -16.86 14.87
C LYS A 69 -5.59 -17.43 16.26
N ASP A 70 -4.36 -17.91 16.47
CA ASP A 70 -3.96 -18.64 17.67
C ASP A 70 -2.81 -17.92 18.40
N GLY A 71 -2.57 -18.34 19.63
CA GLY A 71 -1.57 -17.74 20.53
C GLY A 71 -2.20 -16.81 21.58
N LYS A 72 -1.36 -16.23 22.43
CA LYS A 72 -1.79 -15.24 23.42
C LYS A 72 -1.66 -13.84 22.82
N PRO A 73 -2.63 -12.94 23.01
CA PRO A 73 -2.48 -11.54 22.63
C PRO A 73 -1.20 -10.95 23.23
N TRP A 74 -0.50 -10.14 22.43
CA TRP A 74 0.69 -9.44 22.92
C TRP A 74 0.31 -8.49 24.06
N ASP A 75 0.96 -8.68 25.21
CA ASP A 75 0.69 -7.89 26.41
C ASP A 75 1.51 -6.59 26.43
N LYS A 76 0.97 -5.54 27.04
CA LYS A 76 1.68 -4.26 27.19
C LYS A 76 2.59 -4.35 28.42
N THR A 77 3.70 -5.05 28.29
CA THR A 77 4.86 -4.76 29.15
C THR A 77 5.70 -3.67 28.51
#